data_AF-A0A1I4BSU4-F1
#
_entry.id   AF-A0A1I4BSU4-F1
#
_cell.length_a   1.000
_cell.length_b   1.000
_cell.length_c   1.000
_cell.angle_alpha   90.00
_cell.angle_beta   90.00
_cell.angle_gamma   90.00
#
_symmetry.space_group_name_H-M   'P 1'
#
loop_
_entity.id
_entity.type
_entity.pdbx_description
1 polymer ?
#
loop_
_entity_poly.entity_id
_entity_poly.type
_entity_poly.pdbx_seq_one_letter_code
_entity_poly.pdbx_strand_id
1 'polypeptide(L)' 'MTSGDHGTSGDHGTGGSHAAGREQDGERAHAVPRDAADGPPPWVAACGTPVAVVQGSWSGRRGLGSSSPCAECRRLVPG' A
#
# COMPACT_ATOMS: atom_id res chain seq x y z
N MET A 1 -37.66 -8.39 -21.59
CA MET A 1 -37.09 -7.27 -20.83
C MET A 1 -36.10 -7.87 -19.85
N THR A 2 -34.84 -7.82 -20.24
CA THR A 2 -33.71 -8.60 -19.71
C THR A 2 -33.37 -8.18 -18.29
N SER A 3 -33.20 -9.19 -17.43
CA SER A 3 -32.62 -9.08 -16.10
C SER A 3 -31.27 -8.37 -16.19
N GLY A 4 -31.15 -7.23 -15.52
CA GLY A 4 -29.86 -6.59 -15.31
C GLY A 4 -29.16 -7.28 -14.15
N ASP A 5 -28.45 -8.37 -14.43
CA ASP A 5 -27.36 -8.79 -13.57
C ASP A 5 -26.24 -7.75 -13.69
N HIS A 6 -26.06 -6.93 -12.66
CA HIS A 6 -24.81 -6.21 -12.47
C HIS A 6 -24.01 -6.94 -11.40
N GLY A 7 -23.56 -8.14 -11.76
CA GLY A 7 -22.48 -8.83 -11.08
C GLY A 7 -21.16 -8.10 -11.32
N THR A 8 -20.68 -7.41 -10.28
CA THR A 8 -19.26 -7.21 -9.95
C THR A 8 -18.28 -6.96 -11.11
N SER A 9 -18.02 -5.70 -11.45
CA SER A 9 -16.82 -5.31 -12.23
C SER A 9 -16.48 -3.84 -12.00
N GLY A 10 -16.09 -3.48 -10.78
CA GLY A 10 -14.90 -2.63 -10.67
C GLY A 10 -13.78 -3.62 -10.40
N ASP A 11 -12.85 -3.95 -11.29
CA ASP A 11 -12.01 -3.05 -12.09
C ASP A 11 -11.82 -1.66 -11.46
N HIS A 12 -11.75 -1.62 -10.13
CA HIS A 12 -10.91 -0.64 -9.46
C HIS A 12 -9.53 -1.23 -9.62
N GLY A 13 -8.81 -0.70 -10.60
CA GLY A 13 -7.65 -1.33 -11.21
C GLY A 13 -6.62 -1.86 -10.23
N THR A 14 -5.64 -2.55 -10.78
CA THR A 14 -4.40 -3.01 -10.14
C THR A 14 -3.54 -1.84 -9.59
N GLY A 15 -4.13 -0.82 -8.97
CA GLY A 15 -3.51 0.03 -7.98
C GLY A 15 -3.35 -0.81 -6.73
N GLY A 16 -2.12 -1.24 -6.47
CA GLY A 16 -1.80 -2.19 -5.41
C GLY A 16 -2.53 -1.87 -4.11
N SER A 17 -3.00 -2.91 -3.41
CA SER A 17 -3.79 -2.84 -2.16
C SER A 17 -3.07 -2.13 -1.00
N HIS A 18 -1.87 -1.62 -1.25
CA HIS A 18 -1.01 -0.96 -0.31
C HIS A 18 -0.52 0.35 -0.91
N ALA A 19 -0.62 1.42 -0.12
CA ALA A 19 0.15 2.62 -0.35
C ALA A 19 1.57 2.42 0.17
N ALA A 20 2.48 3.27 -0.25
CA ALA A 20 3.85 3.20 0.20
C ALA A 20 4.13 4.34 1.18
N GLY A 21 4.58 3.96 2.36
CA GLY A 21 4.93 4.84 3.45
C GLY A 21 6.44 5.02 3.60
N ARG A 22 6.87 6.16 4.15
CA ARG A 22 8.22 6.34 4.71
C ARG A 22 8.13 6.59 6.21
N GLU A 23 9.05 6.00 6.97
CA GLU A 23 9.20 6.26 8.39
C GLU A 23 9.79 7.67 8.65
N GLN A 24 9.62 8.23 9.86
CA GLN A 24 10.08 9.60 10.17
C GLN A 24 11.62 9.70 10.17
N ASP A 25 12.28 8.68 10.69
CA ASP A 25 13.71 8.69 10.96
C ASP A 25 14.57 8.09 9.83
N GLY A 26 13.94 7.66 8.73
CA GLY A 26 14.61 6.82 7.74
C GLY A 26 14.08 6.96 6.32
N GLU A 27 14.94 6.61 5.36
CA GLU A 27 14.59 6.56 3.95
C GLU A 27 13.87 5.25 3.56
N ARG A 28 13.58 4.40 4.55
CA ARG A 28 13.05 3.06 4.30
C ARG A 28 11.62 3.13 3.83
N ALA A 29 11.32 2.45 2.73
CA ALA A 29 9.96 2.37 2.21
C ALA A 29 9.22 1.19 2.86
N HIS A 30 8.03 1.47 3.37
CA HIS A 30 7.13 0.52 4.02
C HIS A 30 5.83 0.38 3.24
N ALA A 31 5.21 -0.81 3.27
CA ALA A 31 3.89 -1.02 2.69
C ALA A 31 2.84 -0.66 3.73
N VAL A 32 2.00 0.34 3.44
CA VAL A 32 0.87 0.75 4.29
C VAL A 32 -0.41 0.23 3.65
N PRO A 33 -1.30 -0.46 4.38
CA PRO A 33 -2.60 -0.87 3.85
C PRO A 33 -3.35 0.34 3.31
N ARG A 34 -3.98 0.22 2.12
CA ARG A 34 -4.64 1.37 1.50
C ARG A 34 -5.76 1.94 2.37
N ASP A 35 -6.52 1.07 3.02
CA ASP A 35 -7.57 1.45 3.98
C ASP A 35 -7.05 2.34 5.11
N ALA A 36 -5.89 2.00 5.68
CA ALA A 36 -5.24 2.82 6.70
C ALA A 36 -4.65 4.12 6.12
N ALA A 37 -4.06 4.06 4.92
CA ALA A 37 -3.45 5.20 4.23
C ALA A 37 -4.44 6.29 3.82
N ASP A 38 -5.69 5.92 3.52
CA ASP A 38 -6.76 6.86 3.20
C ASP A 38 -7.32 7.57 4.47
N GLY A 39 -6.98 7.09 5.67
CA GLY A 39 -7.30 7.73 6.94
C GLY A 39 -6.29 8.82 7.37
N PRO A 40 -6.63 9.62 8.40
CA PRO A 40 -5.68 10.58 8.98
C PRO A 40 -4.54 9.84 9.73
N PRO A 41 -3.35 10.45 9.84
CA PRO A 41 -2.24 9.88 10.61
C PRO A 41 -2.58 9.70 12.10
N PRO A 42 -1.90 8.80 12.81
CA PRO A 42 -0.69 8.08 12.40
C PRO A 42 -0.96 6.86 11.51
N TRP A 43 -0.20 6.73 10.42
CA TRP A 43 -0.24 5.54 9.57
C TRP A 43 0.69 4.47 10.10
N VAL A 44 0.31 3.21 9.91
CA VAL A 44 1.12 2.06 10.34
C VAL A 44 1.31 1.12 9.15
N ALA A 45 2.56 0.75 8.91
CA ALA A 45 2.92 -0.22 7.89
C ALA A 45 2.42 -1.63 8.22
N ALA A 46 2.34 -2.51 7.22
CA ALA A 46 2.05 -3.93 7.40
C ALA A 46 3.04 -4.63 8.34
N CYS A 47 4.28 -4.14 8.46
CA CYS A 47 5.26 -4.64 9.42
C CYS A 47 5.13 -4.05 10.83
N GLY A 48 4.15 -3.16 11.08
CA GLY A 48 3.92 -2.49 12.37
C GLY A 48 4.73 -1.20 12.60
N THR A 49 5.61 -0.81 11.67
CA THR A 49 6.39 0.43 11.78
C THR A 49 5.50 1.65 11.55
N PRO A 50 5.55 2.68 12.41
CA PRO A 50 4.83 3.93 12.19
C PRO A 50 5.40 4.68 10.97
N VAL A 51 4.49 5.15 10.12
CA VAL A 51 4.80 5.85 8.89
C VAL A 51 4.45 7.33 9.07
N ALA A 52 5.42 8.17 8.72
CA ALA A 52 5.30 9.62 8.77
C ALA A 52 4.47 10.17 7.63
N VAL A 53 4.68 9.58 6.45
CA VAL A 53 4.24 10.11 5.16
C VAL A 53 3.88 8.92 4.28
N VAL A 54 2.66 8.93 3.76
CA VAL A 54 2.21 7.97 2.75
C VAL A 54 2.14 8.66 1.41
N GLN A 55 2.82 8.10 0.40
CA GLN A 55 2.90 8.66 -0.94
C GLN A 55 2.83 7.58 -2.01
N GLY A 56 2.03 7.83 -3.05
CA GLY A 56 1.92 6.94 -4.21
C GLY A 56 1.36 5.56 -3.86
N SER A 57 1.77 4.57 -4.65
CA SER A 57 1.32 3.19 -4.53
C SER A 57 2.51 2.26 -4.31
N TRP A 58 2.31 1.21 -3.54
CA TRP A 58 3.32 0.20 -3.31
C TRP A 58 3.38 -0.77 -4.51
N SER A 59 4.44 -0.67 -5.31
CA SER A 59 4.69 -1.57 -6.44
C SER A 59 5.41 -2.85 -6.00
N GLY A 60 4.68 -3.71 -5.29
CA GLY A 60 5.11 -5.07 -4.95
C GLY A 60 6.49 -5.17 -4.31
N ARG A 61 7.34 -6.09 -4.79
CA ARG A 61 8.69 -6.32 -4.23
C ARG A 61 9.64 -5.12 -4.31
N ARG A 62 9.36 -4.12 -5.15
CA ARG A 62 10.17 -2.90 -5.27
C ARG A 62 9.65 -1.75 -4.39
N GLY A 63 8.52 -1.93 -3.71
CA GLY A 63 7.87 -0.89 -2.92
C GLY A 63 7.56 0.36 -3.74
N LEU A 64 7.83 1.55 -3.21
CA LEU A 64 7.69 2.85 -3.89
C LEU A 64 8.68 3.06 -5.07
N GLY A 65 9.30 2.01 -5.58
CA GLY A 65 10.53 2.11 -6.39
C GLY A 65 11.73 2.60 -5.59
N SER A 66 11.66 2.52 -4.26
CA SER A 66 12.74 2.96 -3.35
C SER A 66 13.95 2.03 -3.46
N SER A 67 15.14 2.59 -3.38
CA SER A 67 16.40 1.84 -3.30
C SER A 67 16.54 1.07 -1.98
N SER A 68 15.77 1.44 -0.94
CA SER A 68 15.77 0.79 0.37
C SER A 68 14.36 0.42 0.84
N PRO A 69 13.73 -0.63 0.28
CA PRO A 69 12.45 -1.13 0.75
C PRO A 69 12.61 -2.01 1.99
N CYS A 70 11.68 -1.91 2.95
CA CYS A 70 11.66 -2.75 4.14
C CYS A 70 11.54 -4.23 3.76
N ALA A 71 12.50 -5.05 4.21
CA ALA A 71 12.54 -6.48 3.89
C ALA A 71 11.30 -7.23 4.37
N GLU A 72 10.72 -6.82 5.50
CA GLU A 72 9.53 -7.45 6.06
C GLU A 72 8.28 -7.11 5.25
N CYS A 73 8.10 -5.84 4.89
CA CYS A 73 7.02 -5.44 3.98
C CYS A 73 7.11 -6.16 2.63
N ARG A 74 8.33 -6.41 2.13
CA ARG A 74 8.55 -7.18 0.89
C ARG A 74 8.17 -8.65 1.01
N ARG A 75 8.21 -9.24 2.21
CA ARG A 75 7.77 -10.61 2.47
C ARG A 75 6.26 -10.70 2.65
N LEU A 76 5.70 -9.76 3.42
CA LEU A 76 4.27 -9.72 3.75
C LEU A 76 3.39 -9.30 2.58
N VAL A 77 3.90 -8.42 1.71
CA VAL A 77 3.19 -7.88 0.56
C VAL A 77 3.89 -8.30 -0.75
N PRO A 78 3.67 -9.54 -1.21
CA PRO A 78 4.04 -9.93 -2.57
C PRO A 78 3.13 -9.17 -3.54
N GLY A 79 3.72 -8.44 -4.47
CA GLY A 79 2.98 -7.68 -5.48
C GLY A 79 2.34 -8.54 -6.55
#